data_AF-A0A820LS41-F1
#
_entry.id   AF-A0A820LS41-F1
#
_cell.length_a   1.000
_cell.length_b   1.000
_cell.length_c   1.000
_cell.angle_alpha   90.00
_cell.angle_beta   90.00
_cell.angle_gamma   90.00
#
_symmetry.space_group_name_H-M   'P 1'
#
loop_
_entity.id
_entity.type
_entity.pdbx_description
1 polymer ?
#
loop_
_entity_poly.entity_id
_entity_poly.type
_entity_poly.pdbx_seq_one_letter_code
_entity_poly.pdbx_strand_id
1 'polypeptide(L)'
;YPVNDEFLKNVHDEIIYQVKRLQSHPSIVLWSGNNENEAVIAENWYNVLQEKMNKTKDDYRKLYIHTVMDAIQQVDQGNNRPFVSSSPSNGLETIAENYIARNPEDSLYGDVHFYGYQIDTWAPTT
;
A
#
# COMPACT_ATOMS: atom_id res chain seq x y z
N TYR A 1 8.59 -6.67 4.94
CA TYR A 1 8.88 -7.92 4.22
C TYR A 1 10.31 -7.90 3.70
N PRO A 2 10.95 -9.07 3.46
CA PRO A 2 12.29 -9.13 2.85
C PRO A 2 12.23 -8.73 1.36
N VAL A 3 13.39 -8.36 0.81
CA VAL A 3 13.52 -7.93 -0.60
C VAL A 3 14.73 -8.55 -1.32
N ASN A 4 15.16 -9.72 -0.85
CA ASN A 4 16.14 -10.51 -1.59
C ASN A 4 15.51 -11.05 -2.88
N ASP A 5 16.34 -11.35 -3.88
CA ASP A 5 15.87 -11.61 -5.24
C ASP A 5 15.03 -12.88 -5.36
N GLU A 6 15.31 -13.90 -4.54
CA GLU A 6 14.49 -15.12 -4.48
C GLU A 6 13.06 -14.80 -4.01
N PHE A 7 12.93 -14.01 -2.93
CA PHE A 7 11.64 -13.59 -2.41
C PHE A 7 10.88 -12.71 -3.40
N LEU A 8 11.54 -11.70 -3.99
CA LEU A 8 10.88 -10.81 -4.96
C LEU A 8 10.44 -11.55 -6.21
N LYS A 9 11.23 -12.51 -6.69
CA LYS A 9 10.82 -13.37 -7.81
C LYS A 9 9.58 -14.19 -7.45
N ASN A 10 9.53 -14.75 -6.24
CA ASN A 10 8.37 -15.51 -5.78
C ASN A 10 7.10 -14.63 -5.74
N VAL A 11 7.21 -13.44 -5.13
CA VAL A 11 6.10 -12.46 -5.09
C VAL A 11 5.67 -12.06 -6.50
N HIS A 12 6.62 -11.75 -7.39
CA HIS A 12 6.31 -11.41 -8.78
C HIS A 12 5.49 -12.51 -9.47
N ASP A 13 5.93 -13.77 -9.37
CA ASP A 13 5.26 -14.91 -9.98
C ASP A 13 3.85 -15.13 -9.38
N GLU A 14 3.68 -14.92 -8.07
CA GLU A 14 2.38 -14.93 -7.40
C GLU A 14 1.45 -13.86 -7.95
N ILE A 15 1.90 -12.60 -8.01
CA ILE A 15 1.08 -11.48 -8.49
C ILE A 15 0.66 -11.69 -9.94
N ILE A 16 1.59 -12.08 -10.82
CA ILE A 16 1.26 -12.39 -12.23
C ILE A 16 0.17 -13.46 -12.30
N TYR A 17 0.30 -14.54 -11.51
CA TYR A 17 -0.70 -15.61 -11.49
C TYR A 17 -2.06 -15.13 -10.99
N GLN A 18 -2.11 -14.44 -9.85
CA GLN A 18 -3.35 -14.02 -9.21
C GLN A 18 -4.09 -12.97 -10.04
N VAL A 19 -3.39 -11.98 -10.58
CA VAL A 19 -4.00 -10.93 -11.40
C VAL A 19 -4.57 -11.56 -12.67
N LYS A 20 -3.84 -12.47 -13.35
CA LYS A 20 -4.37 -13.18 -14.53
C LYS A 20 -5.66 -13.95 -14.22
N ARG A 21 -5.73 -14.58 -13.04
CA ARG A 21 -6.89 -15.36 -12.59
C ARG A 21 -8.10 -14.47 -12.28
N LEU A 22 -7.87 -13.26 -11.76
CA LEU A 22 -8.92 -12.43 -11.16
C LEU A 22 -9.35 -11.23 -12.02
N GLN A 23 -8.51 -10.74 -12.92
CA GLN A 23 -8.75 -9.49 -13.67
C GLN A 23 -10.01 -9.49 -14.56
N SER A 24 -10.58 -10.65 -14.90
CA SER A 24 -11.82 -10.72 -15.68
C SER A 24 -13.08 -10.44 -14.85
N HIS A 25 -12.95 -10.35 -13.52
CA HIS A 25 -14.09 -10.12 -12.63
C HIS A 25 -14.41 -8.61 -12.51
N PRO A 26 -15.63 -8.18 -12.89
CA PRO A 26 -16.02 -6.76 -12.82
C PRO A 26 -16.26 -6.27 -11.39
N SER A 27 -16.39 -7.18 -10.42
CA SER A 27 -16.50 -6.83 -9.00
C SER A 27 -15.21 -6.25 -8.41
N ILE A 28 -14.07 -6.46 -9.07
CA ILE A 28 -12.80 -5.88 -8.67
C ILE A 28 -12.70 -4.50 -9.31
N VAL A 29 -12.65 -3.46 -8.48
CA VAL A 29 -12.63 -2.05 -8.93
C VAL A 29 -11.27 -1.38 -8.78
N LEU A 30 -10.38 -1.94 -7.94
CA LEU A 30 -9.02 -1.48 -7.73
C LEU A 30 -8.13 -2.63 -7.24
N TRP A 31 -6.83 -2.43 -7.31
CA TRP A 31 -5.84 -3.29 -6.65
C TRP A 31 -5.15 -2.52 -5.52
N SER A 32 -5.10 -3.11 -4.32
CA SER A 32 -4.33 -2.57 -3.20
C SER A 32 -3.09 -3.43 -2.95
N GLY A 33 -1.92 -2.79 -2.84
CA GLY A 33 -0.65 -3.48 -2.69
C GLY A 33 -0.45 -4.14 -1.32
N ASN A 34 -1.02 -3.57 -0.26
CA ASN A 34 -0.95 -4.10 1.10
C ASN A 34 -1.97 -3.44 2.03
N ASN A 35 -2.03 -3.93 3.27
CA ASN A 35 -2.76 -3.35 4.38
C ASN A 35 -1.78 -2.68 5.35
N GLU A 36 -2.03 -1.41 5.69
CA GLU A 36 -1.39 -0.57 6.72
C GLU A 36 0.14 -0.39 6.64
N ASN A 37 0.86 -1.04 5.72
CA ASN A 37 2.32 -1.00 5.74
C ASN A 37 2.89 0.39 5.40
N GLU A 38 2.14 1.24 4.70
CA GLU A 38 2.53 2.65 4.54
C GLU A 38 2.52 3.37 5.90
N ALA A 39 1.41 3.30 6.64
CA ALA A 39 1.26 3.88 7.98
C ALA A 39 2.30 3.32 8.97
N VAL A 40 2.49 2.01 8.99
CA VAL A 40 3.54 1.33 9.78
C VAL A 40 4.92 1.98 9.58
N ILE A 41 5.28 2.31 8.35
CA ILE A 41 6.60 2.84 8.02
C ILE A 41 6.66 4.35 8.24
N ALA A 42 5.59 5.08 7.94
CA ALA A 42 5.49 6.52 8.17
C ALA A 42 5.58 6.86 9.66
N GLU A 43 4.87 6.09 10.50
CA GLU A 43 4.78 6.29 11.95
C GLU A 43 5.76 5.43 12.75
N ASN A 44 6.50 4.54 12.08
CA ASN A 44 7.48 3.65 12.70
C ASN A 44 6.90 2.77 13.82
N TRP A 45 5.77 2.11 13.59
CA TRP A 45 5.07 1.27 14.58
C TRP A 45 5.95 0.20 15.23
N TYR A 46 6.95 -0.30 14.49
CA TYR A 46 7.87 -1.34 14.96
C TYR A 46 9.15 -0.79 15.63
N ASN A 47 9.24 0.51 15.89
CA ASN A 47 10.41 1.14 16.52
C ASN A 47 11.74 0.79 15.83
N VAL A 48 11.74 0.80 14.50
CA VAL A 48 12.94 0.56 13.70
C VAL A 48 13.94 1.68 13.99
N LEU A 49 15.21 1.30 14.15
CA LEU A 49 16.30 2.23 14.41
C LEU A 49 16.43 3.26 13.28
N GLN A 50 16.69 4.53 13.63
CA GLN A 50 16.69 5.64 12.69
C GLN A 50 17.64 5.42 11.50
N GLU A 51 18.80 4.81 11.73
CA GLU A 51 19.79 4.51 10.68
C GLU A 51 19.31 3.44 9.69
N LYS A 52 18.30 2.63 10.07
CA LYS A 52 17.68 1.61 9.22
C LYS A 52 16.43 2.11 8.50
N MET A 53 15.85 3.23 8.92
CA MET A 53 14.59 3.74 8.37
C MET A 53 14.65 3.99 6.86
N ASN A 54 15.74 4.57 6.36
CA ASN A 54 15.88 4.80 4.92
C ASN A 54 15.86 3.48 4.15
N LYS A 55 16.60 2.48 4.63
CA LYS A 55 16.58 1.13 4.04
C LYS A 55 15.17 0.51 4.09
N THR A 56 14.45 0.64 5.20
CA THR A 56 13.09 0.13 5.33
C THR A 56 12.13 0.77 4.32
N LYS A 57 12.24 2.09 4.12
CA LYS A 57 11.46 2.82 3.10
C LYS A 57 11.80 2.36 1.68
N ASP A 58 13.08 2.13 1.39
CA ASP A 58 13.52 1.64 0.08
C ASP A 58 13.10 0.20 -0.18
N ASP A 59 13.17 -0.67 0.85
CA ASP A 59 12.70 -2.05 0.77
C ASP A 59 11.18 -2.10 0.51
N TYR A 60 10.40 -1.20 1.15
CA TYR A 60 8.97 -1.05 0.86
C TYR A 60 8.70 -0.71 -0.61
N ARG A 61 9.41 0.29 -1.16
CA ARG A 61 9.27 0.68 -2.57
C ARG A 61 9.70 -0.44 -3.52
N LYS A 62 10.80 -1.13 -3.22
CA LYS A 62 11.29 -2.27 -4.02
C LYS A 62 10.25 -3.37 -4.12
N LEU A 63 9.55 -3.68 -3.02
CA LEU A 63 8.50 -4.69 -3.01
C LEU A 63 7.20 -4.18 -3.67
N TYR A 64 6.58 -3.13 -3.14
CA TYR A 64 5.21 -2.80 -3.54
C TYR A 64 5.13 -2.03 -4.84
N ILE A 65 6.12 -1.20 -5.13
CA ILE A 65 6.11 -0.34 -6.32
C ILE A 65 6.83 -1.06 -7.46
N HIS A 66 8.11 -1.39 -7.27
CA HIS A 66 8.92 -1.98 -8.35
C HIS A 66 8.70 -3.48 -8.60
N THR A 67 7.93 -4.17 -7.76
CA THR A 67 7.62 -5.60 -7.95
C THR A 67 6.12 -5.82 -8.10
N VAL A 68 5.31 -5.45 -7.10
CA VAL A 68 3.86 -5.72 -7.12
C VAL A 68 3.13 -4.84 -8.14
N MET A 69 3.26 -3.52 -8.07
CA MET A 69 2.58 -2.61 -8.99
C MET A 69 3.00 -2.87 -10.44
N ASP A 70 4.29 -2.99 -10.70
CA ASP A 70 4.82 -3.28 -12.03
C ASP A 70 4.26 -4.61 -12.58
N ALA A 71 4.18 -5.68 -11.77
CA ALA A 71 3.60 -6.95 -12.19
C ALA A 71 2.09 -6.86 -12.48
N ILE A 72 1.32 -6.12 -11.66
CA ILE A 72 -0.11 -5.88 -11.91
C ILE A 72 -0.28 -5.11 -13.23
N GLN A 73 0.49 -4.04 -13.42
CA GLN A 73 0.45 -3.21 -14.62
C GLN A 73 0.94 -3.93 -15.87
N GLN A 74 1.71 -5.01 -15.76
CA GLN A 74 2.03 -5.87 -16.91
C GLN A 74 0.83 -6.72 -17.36
N VAL A 75 -0.05 -7.09 -16.43
CA VAL A 75 -1.15 -8.02 -16.69
C VAL A 75 -2.47 -7.31 -16.97
N ASP A 76 -2.83 -6.33 -16.15
CA ASP A 76 -4.17 -5.71 -16.12
C ASP A 76 -4.28 -4.40 -16.92
N GLN A 77 -3.51 -4.26 -18.00
CA GLN A 77 -3.45 -3.02 -18.81
C GLN A 77 -4.79 -2.64 -19.46
N GLY A 78 -5.65 -3.63 -19.74
CA GLY A 78 -6.88 -3.43 -20.51
C GLY A 78 -8.08 -2.97 -19.68
N ASN A 79 -8.06 -3.12 -18.35
CA ASN A 79 -9.23 -2.86 -17.50
C ASN A 79 -9.22 -1.50 -16.80
N ASN A 80 -8.15 -0.71 -16.96
CA ASN A 80 -8.00 0.65 -16.40
C ASN A 80 -8.31 0.75 -14.90
N ARG A 81 -8.02 -0.30 -14.13
CA ARG A 81 -8.22 -0.30 -12.68
C ARG A 81 -7.09 0.47 -11.99
N PRO A 82 -7.38 1.37 -11.04
CA PRO A 82 -6.35 2.03 -10.27
C PRO A 82 -5.63 1.01 -9.36
N PHE A 83 -4.34 1.28 -9.15
CA PHE A 83 -3.54 0.63 -8.12
C PHE A 83 -3.29 1.64 -6.99
N VAL A 84 -3.47 1.21 -5.75
CA VAL A 84 -3.08 1.97 -4.54
C VAL A 84 -1.98 1.20 -3.81
N SER A 85 -0.94 1.90 -3.35
CA SER A 85 0.25 1.27 -2.75
C SER A 85 -0.03 0.60 -1.42
N SER A 86 -0.95 1.17 -0.62
CA SER A 86 -1.39 0.68 0.69
C SER A 86 -2.84 1.08 0.93
N SER A 87 -3.39 0.66 2.07
CA SER A 87 -4.64 1.17 2.64
C SER A 87 -4.47 1.13 4.17
N PRO A 88 -4.58 2.27 4.87
CA PRO A 88 -4.89 3.59 4.33
C PRO A 88 -3.72 4.19 3.51
N SER A 89 -4.04 5.10 2.59
CA SER A 89 -3.08 5.80 1.76
C SER A 89 -3.67 7.10 1.21
N ASN A 90 -2.83 8.11 0.95
CA ASN A 90 -3.27 9.40 0.40
C ASN A 90 -3.37 9.40 -1.14
N GLY A 91 -3.22 8.24 -1.79
CA GLY A 91 -3.37 8.08 -3.23
C GLY A 91 -2.34 8.91 -4.03
N LEU A 92 -2.81 9.90 -4.80
CA LEU A 92 -1.92 10.74 -5.62
C LEU A 92 -0.92 11.54 -4.77
N GLU A 93 -1.30 11.97 -3.56
CA GLU A 93 -0.38 12.67 -2.66
C GLU A 93 0.69 11.72 -2.13
N THR A 94 0.32 10.47 -1.78
CA THR A 94 1.31 9.42 -1.48
C THR A 94 2.31 9.25 -2.64
N ILE A 95 1.86 9.29 -3.90
CA ILE A 95 2.77 9.23 -5.06
C ILE A 95 3.69 10.47 -5.10
N ALA A 96 3.15 11.68 -4.90
CA ALA A 96 3.93 12.92 -4.86
C ALA A 96 4.98 12.93 -3.73
N GLU A 97 4.69 12.25 -2.62
CA GLU A 97 5.58 12.05 -1.48
C GLU A 97 6.49 10.80 -1.61
N ASN A 98 6.62 10.26 -2.81
CA ASN A 98 7.45 9.08 -3.10
C ASN A 98 7.00 7.83 -2.33
N TYR A 99 5.70 7.53 -2.44
CA TYR A 99 5.00 6.31 -2.02
C TYR A 99 4.91 6.04 -0.52
N ILE A 100 5.33 7.01 0.31
CA ILE A 100 5.20 6.96 1.76
C ILE A 100 4.85 8.38 2.20
N ALA A 101 3.56 8.65 2.37
CA ALA A 101 3.08 9.96 2.80
C ALA A 101 3.60 10.32 4.19
N ARG A 102 3.74 11.62 4.47
CA ARG A 102 4.07 12.10 5.83
C ARG A 102 2.99 11.75 6.85
N ASN A 103 1.73 11.76 6.43
CA ASN A 103 0.58 11.38 7.23
C ASN A 103 -0.38 10.53 6.38
N PRO A 104 -0.24 9.19 6.37
CA PRO A 104 -1.11 8.31 5.58
C PRO A 104 -2.56 8.24 6.05
N GLU A 105 -2.87 8.80 7.23
CA GLU A 105 -4.22 8.89 7.80
C GLU A 105 -4.82 10.30 7.62
N ASP A 106 -4.31 11.10 6.67
CA ASP A 106 -4.83 12.44 6.42
C ASP A 106 -6.20 12.37 5.75
N SER A 107 -7.26 12.70 6.52
CA SER A 107 -8.65 12.74 6.04
C SER A 107 -8.91 13.65 4.83
N LEU A 108 -7.95 14.50 4.43
CA LEU A 108 -8.03 15.32 3.22
C LEU A 108 -7.71 14.55 1.93
N TYR A 109 -7.12 13.36 2.03
CA TYR A 109 -6.68 12.56 0.88
C TYR A 109 -7.11 11.09 1.04
N GLY A 110 -7.24 10.39 -0.09
CA GLY A 110 -7.40 8.94 -0.16
C GLY A 110 -8.39 8.33 0.83
N ASP A 111 -7.95 7.30 1.57
CA ASP A 111 -8.73 6.58 2.59
C ASP A 111 -8.05 6.59 3.97
N VAL A 112 -8.82 6.39 5.03
CA VAL A 112 -8.37 6.37 6.43
C VAL A 112 -8.94 5.16 7.17
N HIS A 113 -8.22 4.67 8.19
CA HIS A 113 -8.68 3.60 9.06
C HIS A 113 -8.89 4.16 10.47
N PHE A 114 -10.12 4.10 10.99
CA PHE A 114 -10.45 4.70 12.28
C PHE A 114 -10.93 3.66 13.30
N TYR A 115 -10.27 3.65 14.46
CA TYR A 115 -10.62 2.81 15.60
C TYR A 115 -10.72 3.65 16.89
N GLY A 116 -11.90 3.69 17.50
CA GLY A 116 -12.17 4.46 18.71
C GLY A 116 -12.70 3.61 19.86
N TYR A 117 -11.82 3.18 20.77
CA TYR A 117 -12.21 2.34 21.92
C TYR A 117 -12.56 3.11 23.19
N GLN A 118 -12.17 4.38 23.26
CA GLN A 118 -12.29 5.24 24.44
C GLN A 118 -13.19 6.46 24.20
N ILE A 119 -13.79 6.56 23.03
CA ILE A 119 -14.70 7.64 22.67
C ILE A 119 -16.15 7.20 22.89
N ASP A 120 -17.01 8.15 23.24
CA ASP A 120 -18.44 7.95 23.11
C ASP A 120 -18.81 7.97 21.62
N THR A 121 -19.15 6.81 21.07
CA THR A 121 -19.52 6.66 19.65
C THR A 121 -20.84 7.35 19.31
N TRP A 122 -21.58 7.84 20.33
CA TRP A 122 -22.85 8.54 20.19
C TRP A 122 -22.70 10.04 20.49
N ALA A 123 -21.50 10.52 20.85
CA ALA A 123 -21.26 11.93 21.06
C ALA A 123 -21.59 12.70 19.77
N PRO A 124 -22.46 13.73 19.84
CA PRO A 124 -22.75 14.55 18.67
C PRO A 124 -21.46 15.27 18.24
N THR A 125 -21.17 15.26 16.94
CA THR A 125 -20.06 16.04 16.36
C THR A 125 -20.27 17.51 16.73
N THR A 126 -19.38 18.05 17.55
CA THR A 126 -19.35 19.46 17.95
C THR A 126 -18.74 20.34 16.88
#